data_AF-A0A9X1KVG5-F1
#
_entry.id   AF-A0A9X1KVG5-F1
#
_cell.length_a   1.000
_cell.length_b   1.000
_cell.length_c   1.000
_cell.angle_alpha   90.00
_cell.angle_beta   90.00
_cell.angle_gamma   90.00
#
_symmetry.space_group_name_H-M   'P 1'
#
loop_
_entity.id
_entity.type
_entity.pdbx_description
1 polymer ?
#
loop_
_entity_poly.entity_id
_entity_poly.type
_entity_poly.pdbx_seq_one_letter_code
_entity_poly.pdbx_strand_id
1 'polypeptide(L)'
;MRTFYLDTSVFGGKFDEEFAFWTDKFFDRVFQTDIILLYSDVIDDELSSAPDDVTSFVNSIPDNMLQYVNLDEEAVKLAKNYIAENVVGPSSMADCFHIAIATIQKADLLVSWNFKHIVNIERIHGYNSVNLKYGYQTLEIRNPREAFIIIRLAGIVEIVFFNLLIHTR
;
A
#
# COMPACT_ATOMS: atom_id res chain seq x y z
N MET A 1 0.96 11.27 11.19
CA MET A 1 1.89 10.23 10.70
C MET A 1 1.21 9.57 9.52
N ARG A 2 1.88 9.42 8.37
CA ARG A 2 1.24 8.82 7.18
C ARG A 2 1.32 7.30 7.25
N THR A 3 0.31 6.61 6.76
CA THR A 3 0.17 5.15 6.82
C THR A 3 0.06 4.56 5.43
N PHE A 4 0.98 3.67 5.07
CA PHE A 4 1.01 3.03 3.77
C PHE A 4 0.73 1.55 3.95
N TYR A 5 -0.27 1.02 3.26
CA TYR A 5 -0.52 -0.41 3.20
C TYR A 5 0.25 -1.02 2.03
N LEU A 6 1.02 -2.07 2.28
CA LEU A 6 1.77 -2.76 1.22
C LEU A 6 1.08 -4.07 0.86
N ASP A 7 0.84 -4.27 -0.43
CA ASP A 7 0.53 -5.59 -0.97
C ASP A 7 1.81 -6.46 -0.96
N THR A 8 1.64 -7.79 -0.84
CA THR A 8 2.74 -8.75 -0.73
C THR A 8 3.71 -8.66 -1.90
N SER A 9 3.18 -8.35 -3.09
CA SER A 9 3.98 -8.16 -4.31
C SER A 9 5.08 -7.08 -4.17
N VAL A 10 4.91 -6.10 -3.29
CA VAL A 10 5.91 -5.05 -3.06
C VAL A 10 7.17 -5.61 -2.39
N PHE A 11 7.03 -6.56 -1.46
CA PHE A 11 8.19 -7.17 -0.81
C PHE A 11 8.94 -8.08 -1.78
N GLY A 12 8.21 -8.93 -2.52
CA GLY A 12 8.80 -9.78 -3.57
C GLY A 12 9.46 -8.99 -4.69
N GLY A 13 8.88 -7.84 -5.05
CA GLY A 13 9.40 -6.94 -6.07
C GLY A 13 10.79 -6.37 -5.78
N LYS A 14 11.33 -6.53 -4.57
CA LYS A 14 12.73 -6.19 -4.26
C LYS A 14 13.72 -7.15 -4.91
N PHE A 15 13.31 -8.40 -5.12
CA PHE A 15 14.15 -9.50 -5.59
C PHE A 15 13.79 -9.95 -7.03
N ASP A 16 12.85 -9.25 -7.66
CA ASP A 16 12.49 -9.41 -9.06
C ASP A 16 13.23 -8.36 -9.92
N GLU A 17 13.96 -8.78 -10.96
CA GLU A 17 14.76 -7.88 -11.80
C GLU A 17 13.93 -6.73 -12.42
N GLU A 18 12.66 -6.98 -12.76
CA GLU A 18 11.78 -5.98 -13.36
C GLU A 18 11.41 -4.88 -12.35
N PHE A 19 11.24 -5.25 -11.07
CA PHE A 19 10.68 -4.38 -10.04
C PHE A 19 11.72 -3.85 -9.04
N ALA A 20 12.89 -4.49 -8.93
CA ALA A 20 13.87 -4.27 -7.88
C ALA A 20 14.28 -2.80 -7.77
N PHE A 21 14.60 -2.16 -8.90
CA PHE A 21 15.08 -0.78 -8.93
C PHE A 21 14.11 0.20 -8.25
N TRP A 22 12.81 0.11 -8.55
CA TRP A 22 11.83 1.03 -8.00
C TRP A 22 11.38 0.64 -6.59
N THR A 23 11.37 -0.65 -6.28
CA THR A 23 11.12 -1.15 -4.93
C THR A 23 12.21 -0.68 -3.96
N ASP A 24 13.48 -0.78 -4.35
CA ASP A 24 14.61 -0.29 -3.56
C ASP A 24 14.51 1.21 -3.32
N LYS A 25 14.27 2.00 -4.37
CA LYS A 25 14.10 3.45 -4.23
C LYS A 25 12.94 3.83 -3.33
N PHE A 26 11.84 3.08 -3.40
CA PHE A 26 10.69 3.27 -2.54
C PHE A 26 11.06 3.03 -1.07
N PHE A 27 11.61 1.88 -0.72
CA PHE A 27 11.97 1.56 0.67
C PHE A 27 13.08 2.46 1.21
N ASP A 28 14.15 2.73 0.44
CA ASP A 28 15.20 3.68 0.79
C ASP A 28 14.62 5.02 1.24
N ARG A 29 13.56 5.46 0.54
CA ARG A 29 12.90 6.72 0.84
C ARG A 29 11.95 6.61 2.01
N VAL A 30 11.16 5.54 2.11
CA VAL A 30 10.27 5.30 3.27
C VAL A 30 11.07 5.31 4.57
N PHE A 31 12.23 4.63 4.63
CA PHE A 31 13.09 4.57 5.81
C PHE A 31 13.71 5.91 6.22
N GLN A 32 13.58 6.96 5.39
CA GLN A 32 14.01 8.32 5.71
C GLN A 32 12.85 9.22 6.16
N THR A 33 11.68 8.64 6.44
CA THR A 33 10.45 9.37 6.78
C THR A 33 9.76 8.73 7.99
N ASP A 34 8.78 9.43 8.56
CA ASP A 34 7.92 8.90 9.62
C ASP A 34 6.68 8.17 9.04
N ILE A 35 6.83 7.48 7.91
CA ILE A 35 5.74 6.67 7.34
C ILE A 35 5.66 5.35 8.10
N ILE A 36 4.44 4.98 8.53
CA ILE A 36 4.16 3.65 9.07
C ILE A 36 3.66 2.74 7.95
N LEU A 37 4.23 1.55 7.88
CA LEU A 37 3.82 0.48 7.00
C LEU A 37 2.80 -0.40 7.72
N LEU A 38 1.58 -0.44 7.17
CA LEU A 38 0.57 -1.38 7.62
C LEU A 38 0.88 -2.75 7.05
N TYR A 39 0.99 -3.73 7.94
CA TYR A 39 1.35 -5.10 7.61
C TYR A 39 0.26 -6.03 8.15
N SER A 40 -0.36 -6.84 7.29
CA SER A 40 -1.50 -7.65 7.67
C SER A 40 -1.19 -9.14 7.81
N ASP A 41 -2.04 -9.83 8.56
CA ASP A 41 -2.10 -11.30 8.59
C ASP A 41 -2.28 -11.93 7.19
N VAL A 42 -2.96 -11.24 6.26
CA VAL A 42 -3.03 -11.66 4.84
C VAL A 42 -1.65 -11.68 4.20
N ILE A 43 -0.80 -10.69 4.50
CA ILE A 43 0.58 -10.67 4.01
C ILE A 43 1.38 -11.82 4.61
N ASP A 44 1.21 -12.12 5.90
CA ASP A 44 1.87 -13.28 6.54
C ASP A 44 1.48 -14.60 5.86
N ASP A 45 0.18 -14.79 5.60
CA ASP A 45 -0.33 -15.99 4.93
C ASP A 45 0.28 -16.14 3.52
N GLU A 46 0.38 -15.03 2.77
CA GLU A 46 0.97 -15.03 1.43
C GLU A 46 2.50 -15.20 1.44
N LEU A 47 3.18 -14.69 2.46
CA LEU A 47 4.63 -14.84 2.63
C LEU A 47 5.04 -16.18 3.25
N SER A 48 4.10 -16.99 3.74
CA SER A 48 4.38 -18.29 4.36
C SER A 48 5.21 -19.24 3.47
N SER A 49 5.13 -19.08 2.15
CA SER A 49 5.87 -19.85 1.15
C SER A 49 6.84 -19.00 0.32
N ALA A 50 7.12 -17.76 0.76
CA ALA A 50 8.03 -16.87 0.06
C ALA A 50 9.50 -17.29 0.24
N PRO A 51 10.36 -16.96 -0.74
CA PRO A 51 11.81 -17.16 -0.62
C PRO A 51 12.42 -16.50 0.63
N ASP A 52 13.50 -17.09 1.15
CA ASP A 52 14.15 -16.66 2.39
C ASP A 52 14.64 -15.21 2.35
N ASP A 53 15.03 -14.70 1.18
CA ASP A 53 15.48 -13.32 0.99
C ASP A 53 14.34 -12.31 1.16
N VAL A 54 13.15 -12.62 0.67
CA VAL A 54 11.92 -11.82 0.88
C VAL A 54 11.58 -11.77 2.36
N THR A 55 11.50 -12.94 3.01
CA THR A 55 11.15 -13.05 4.44
C THR A 55 12.21 -12.36 5.32
N SER A 56 13.49 -12.52 5.00
CA SER A 56 14.58 -11.84 5.69
C SER A 56 14.50 -10.32 5.54
N PHE A 57 14.09 -9.83 4.37
CA PHE A 57 13.89 -8.41 4.15
C PHE A 57 12.73 -7.86 4.98
N VAL A 58 11.57 -8.51 5.01
CA VAL A 58 10.45 -8.09 5.85
C VAL A 58 10.85 -8.01 7.32
N ASN A 59 11.54 -9.04 7.83
CA ASN A 59 12.06 -9.06 9.20
C ASN A 59 13.15 -8.00 9.49
N SER A 60 13.75 -7.41 8.46
CA SER A 60 14.74 -6.34 8.61
C SER A 60 14.10 -4.95 8.73
N ILE A 61 12.80 -4.82 8.44
CA ILE A 61 12.08 -3.55 8.56
C ILE A 61 11.99 -3.20 10.05
N PRO A 62 12.31 -1.95 10.45
CA PRO A 62 12.26 -1.55 11.86
C PRO A 62 10.86 -1.69 12.47
N ASP A 63 10.76 -2.30 13.65
CA ASP A 63 9.48 -2.52 14.35
C ASP A 63 8.69 -1.22 14.56
N ASN A 64 9.37 -0.09 14.78
CA ASN A 64 8.72 1.21 14.98
C ASN A 64 8.09 1.78 13.70
N MET A 65 8.37 1.18 12.54
CA MET A 65 7.77 1.52 11.25
C MET A 65 6.68 0.54 10.83
N LEU A 66 6.52 -0.58 11.53
CA LEU A 66 5.49 -1.58 11.22
C LEU A 66 4.30 -1.42 12.16
N GLN A 67 3.10 -1.47 11.59
CA GLN A 67 1.87 -1.60 12.34
C GLN A 67 1.13 -2.84 11.83
N TYR A 68 1.00 -3.82 12.72
CA TYR A 68 0.26 -5.05 12.44
C TYR A 68 -1.25 -4.79 12.45
N VAL A 69 -1.94 -5.29 11.43
CA VAL A 69 -3.40 -5.19 11.27
C VAL A 69 -3.97 -6.55 10.88
N ASN A 70 -5.20 -6.86 11.27
CA ASN A 70 -5.80 -8.16 10.98
C ASN A 70 -6.93 -8.03 9.97
N LEU A 71 -7.17 -9.10 9.21
CA LEU A 71 -8.37 -9.28 8.41
C LEU A 71 -9.56 -9.55 9.34
N ASP A 72 -10.34 -8.51 9.62
CA ASP A 72 -11.54 -8.61 10.44
C ASP A 72 -12.82 -8.83 9.62
N GLU A 73 -13.94 -9.03 10.31
CA GLU A 73 -15.24 -9.26 9.66
C GLU A 73 -15.68 -8.07 8.78
N GLU A 74 -15.30 -6.85 9.14
CA GLU A 74 -15.65 -5.64 8.38
C GLU A 74 -14.90 -5.61 7.05
N ALA A 75 -13.58 -5.84 7.07
CA ALA A 75 -12.76 -5.95 5.88
C ALA A 75 -13.20 -7.13 4.99
N VAL A 76 -13.52 -8.30 5.57
CA VAL A 76 -14.06 -9.45 4.82
C VAL A 76 -15.37 -9.10 4.12
N LYS A 77 -16.26 -8.36 4.80
CA LYS A 77 -17.54 -7.93 4.22
C LYS A 77 -17.32 -6.95 3.07
N LEU A 78 -16.43 -5.97 3.25
CA LEU A 78 -16.10 -5.01 2.21
C LEU A 78 -15.46 -5.68 0.99
N ALA A 79 -14.54 -6.64 1.19
CA ALA A 79 -13.95 -7.43 0.12
C ALA A 79 -15.01 -8.19 -0.70
N LYS A 80 -15.98 -8.82 -0.04
CA LYS A 80 -17.11 -9.48 -0.70
C LYS A 80 -17.98 -8.53 -1.52
N ASN A 81 -18.14 -7.28 -1.06
CA ASN A 81 -18.87 -6.27 -1.81
C ASN A 81 -18.17 -5.91 -3.13
N TYR A 82 -16.84 -5.85 -3.18
CA TYR A 82 -16.13 -5.62 -4.45
C TYR A 82 -16.43 -6.69 -5.50
N ILE A 83 -16.55 -7.95 -5.07
CA ILE A 83 -16.95 -9.06 -5.95
C ILE A 83 -18.42 -8.95 -6.35
N ALA A 84 -19.31 -8.69 -5.38
CA ALA A 84 -20.75 -8.59 -5.63
C ALA A 84 -21.12 -7.46 -6.59
N GLU A 85 -20.37 -6.36 -6.56
CA GLU A 85 -20.53 -5.21 -7.45
C GLU A 85 -19.75 -5.39 -8.78
N ASN A 86 -19.18 -6.58 -9.03
CA ASN A 86 -18.44 -6.95 -10.23
C ASN A 86 -17.20 -6.08 -10.50
N VAL A 87 -16.57 -5.53 -9.46
CA VAL A 87 -15.32 -4.80 -9.62
C VAL A 87 -14.22 -5.75 -10.07
N VAL A 88 -14.17 -6.98 -9.53
CA VAL A 88 -13.32 -8.08 -10.03
C VAL A 88 -14.05 -9.41 -9.87
N GLY A 89 -13.51 -10.46 -10.49
CA GLY A 89 -14.08 -11.80 -10.37
C GLY A 89 -13.74 -12.47 -9.02
N PRO A 90 -14.50 -13.49 -8.59
CA PRO A 90 -14.30 -14.17 -7.31
C PRO A 90 -12.89 -14.76 -7.09
N SER A 91 -12.16 -15.05 -8.18
CA SER A 91 -10.78 -15.53 -8.12
C SER A 91 -9.79 -14.51 -7.55
N SER A 92 -10.16 -13.23 -7.50
CA SER A 92 -9.35 -12.12 -6.99
C SER A 92 -9.71 -11.74 -5.55
N MET A 93 -10.22 -12.69 -4.75
CA MET A 93 -10.63 -12.41 -3.37
C MET A 93 -9.44 -11.98 -2.49
N ALA A 94 -8.26 -12.58 -2.67
CA ALA A 94 -7.05 -12.20 -1.94
C ALA A 94 -6.71 -10.72 -2.17
N ASP A 95 -6.68 -10.29 -3.44
CA ASP A 95 -6.50 -8.87 -3.81
C ASP A 95 -7.53 -7.95 -3.11
N CYS A 96 -8.78 -8.40 -3.01
CA CYS A 96 -9.85 -7.65 -2.35
C CYS A 96 -9.60 -7.49 -0.84
N PHE A 97 -8.95 -8.45 -0.18
CA PHE A 97 -8.61 -8.33 1.24
C PHE A 97 -7.59 -7.22 1.48
N HIS A 98 -6.52 -7.12 0.68
CA HIS A 98 -5.55 -6.02 0.79
C HIS A 98 -6.24 -4.66 0.65
N ILE A 99 -7.10 -4.50 -0.36
CA ILE A 99 -7.83 -3.25 -0.61
C ILE A 99 -8.80 -2.93 0.52
N ALA A 100 -9.54 -3.92 1.00
CA ALA A 100 -10.50 -3.74 2.08
C ALA A 100 -9.80 -3.36 3.39
N ILE A 101 -8.73 -4.06 3.77
CA ILE A 101 -7.97 -3.75 4.99
C ILE A 101 -7.41 -2.32 4.89
N ALA A 102 -6.76 -1.96 3.79
CA ALA A 102 -6.24 -0.61 3.60
C ALA A 102 -7.34 0.46 3.68
N THR A 103 -8.53 0.17 3.16
CA THR A 103 -9.70 1.06 3.25
C THR A 103 -10.20 1.21 4.68
N ILE A 104 -10.37 0.10 5.42
CA ILE A 104 -10.86 0.10 6.81
C ILE A 104 -9.87 0.82 7.74
N GLN A 105 -8.58 0.55 7.55
CA GLN A 105 -7.50 1.18 8.31
C GLN A 105 -7.25 2.65 7.90
N LYS A 106 -7.97 3.15 6.88
CA LYS A 106 -7.84 4.50 6.32
C LYS A 106 -6.39 4.81 5.95
N ALA A 107 -5.73 3.85 5.30
CA ALA A 107 -4.39 4.03 4.79
C ALA A 107 -4.35 5.24 3.85
N ASP A 108 -3.32 6.08 3.98
CA ASP A 108 -3.11 7.21 3.08
C ASP A 108 -2.77 6.72 1.66
N LEU A 109 -2.17 5.54 1.55
CA LEU A 109 -1.79 4.92 0.29
C LEU A 109 -1.78 3.39 0.39
N LEU A 110 -2.35 2.71 -0.59
CA LEU A 110 -2.05 1.30 -0.86
C LEU A 110 -1.03 1.20 -1.99
N VAL A 111 0.02 0.41 -1.77
CA VAL A 111 1.12 0.22 -2.72
C VAL A 111 1.14 -1.24 -3.20
N SER A 112 1.21 -1.46 -4.52
CA SER A 112 1.21 -2.80 -5.11
C SER A 112 1.92 -2.84 -6.47
N TRP A 113 2.49 -3.99 -6.84
CA TRP A 113 2.92 -4.30 -8.21
C TRP A 113 1.86 -5.09 -9.02
N ASN A 114 0.71 -5.43 -8.44
CA ASN A 114 -0.37 -6.12 -9.16
C ASN A 114 -1.14 -5.15 -10.08
N PHE A 115 -0.61 -4.96 -11.30
CA PHE A 115 -1.20 -4.11 -12.33
C PHE A 115 -2.53 -4.63 -12.90
N LYS A 116 -2.83 -5.91 -12.71
CA LYS A 116 -4.01 -6.54 -13.29
C LYS A 116 -5.27 -6.27 -12.48
N HIS A 117 -5.16 -6.39 -11.16
CA HIS A 117 -6.32 -6.36 -10.26
C HIS A 117 -6.29 -5.20 -9.28
N ILE A 118 -5.12 -4.72 -8.86
CA ILE A 118 -5.02 -3.68 -7.82
C ILE A 118 -4.73 -2.31 -8.45
N VAL A 119 -3.64 -2.17 -9.21
CA VAL A 119 -3.17 -0.88 -9.76
C VAL A 119 -3.86 -0.52 -11.09
N ASN A 120 -4.90 -1.26 -11.49
CA ASN A 120 -5.65 -0.99 -12.71
C ASN A 120 -6.63 0.18 -12.50
N ILE A 121 -6.54 1.24 -13.32
CA ILE A 121 -7.33 2.46 -13.16
C ILE A 121 -8.86 2.23 -13.15
N GLU A 122 -9.37 1.33 -14.00
CA GLU A 122 -10.81 1.02 -14.03
C GLU A 122 -11.24 0.29 -12.75
N ARG A 123 -10.38 -0.61 -12.24
CA ARG A 123 -10.61 -1.32 -10.98
C ARG A 123 -10.54 -0.39 -9.79
N ILE A 124 -9.55 0.50 -9.74
CA ILE A 124 -9.42 1.54 -8.70
C ILE A 124 -10.71 2.39 -8.62
N HIS A 125 -11.23 2.84 -9.76
CA HIS A 125 -12.51 3.55 -9.78
C HIS A 125 -13.67 2.68 -9.28
N GLY A 126 -13.70 1.39 -9.65
CA GLY A 126 -14.67 0.43 -9.15
C GLY A 126 -14.61 0.26 -7.63
N TYR A 127 -13.43 -0.01 -7.07
CA TYR A 127 -13.22 -0.17 -5.63
C TYR A 127 -13.65 1.09 -4.89
N ASN A 128 -13.23 2.27 -5.36
CA ASN A 128 -13.58 3.55 -4.73
C ASN A 128 -15.08 3.87 -4.85
N SER A 129 -15.74 3.47 -5.94
CA SER A 129 -17.20 3.61 -6.06
C SER A 129 -17.93 2.74 -5.03
N VAL A 130 -17.45 1.51 -4.83
CA VAL A 130 -17.96 0.61 -3.78
C VAL A 130 -17.69 1.18 -2.39
N ASN A 131 -16.47 1.65 -2.12
CA ASN A 131 -16.11 2.27 -0.85
C ASN A 131 -17.10 3.38 -0.49
N LEU A 132 -17.30 4.34 -1.40
CA LEU A 132 -18.22 5.46 -1.21
C LEU A 132 -19.67 4.98 -1.01
N LYS A 133 -20.13 4.00 -1.78
CA LYS A 133 -21.48 3.41 -1.65
C LYS A 133 -21.74 2.85 -0.26
N TYR A 134 -20.73 2.24 0.36
CA TYR A 134 -20.83 1.63 1.69
C TYR A 134 -20.34 2.55 2.83
N GLY A 135 -20.08 3.84 2.55
CA GLY A 135 -19.75 4.84 3.56
C GLY A 135 -18.27 4.94 3.93
N TYR A 136 -17.39 4.27 3.18
CA TYR A 136 -15.94 4.33 3.33
C TYR A 136 -15.33 5.47 2.50
N GLN A 137 -14.11 5.87 2.87
CA GLN A 137 -13.33 6.85 2.11
C GLN A 137 -12.74 6.21 0.85
N THR A 138 -12.42 7.06 -0.13
CA THR A 138 -11.62 6.62 -1.28
C THR A 138 -10.21 6.26 -0.83
N LEU A 139 -9.68 5.18 -1.37
CA LEU A 139 -8.32 4.74 -1.19
C LEU A 139 -7.47 5.15 -2.39
N GLU A 140 -6.34 5.79 -2.13
CA GLU A 140 -5.32 6.04 -3.13
C GLU A 140 -4.51 4.75 -3.35
N ILE A 141 -4.35 4.34 -4.60
CA ILE A 141 -3.66 3.10 -4.98
C ILE A 141 -2.58 3.42 -6.02
N ARG A 142 -1.33 3.06 -5.73
CA ARG A 142 -0.17 3.36 -6.59
C ARG A 142 0.80 2.21 -6.66
N ASN A 143 1.65 2.20 -7.69
CA ASN A 143 2.82 1.33 -7.69
C ASN A 143 4.00 1.97 -6.92
N PRO A 144 5.04 1.20 -6.51
CA PRO A 144 6.19 1.73 -5.79
C PRO A 144 6.93 2.89 -6.48
N ARG A 145 7.00 2.90 -7.82
CA ARG A 145 7.61 4.04 -8.56
C ARG A 145 6.83 5.34 -8.33
N GLU A 146 5.52 5.29 -8.45
CA GLU A 146 4.65 6.44 -8.22
C GLU A 146 4.68 6.86 -6.75
N ALA A 147 4.61 5.90 -5.83
CA ALA A 147 4.71 6.13 -4.39
C ALA A 147 6.04 6.82 -4.02
N PHE A 148 7.16 6.37 -4.58
CA PHE A 148 8.46 7.02 -4.41
C PHE A 148 8.44 8.49 -4.85
N ILE A 149 7.84 8.79 -6.00
CA ILE A 149 7.73 10.16 -6.51
C ILE A 149 6.88 11.01 -5.55
N ILE A 150 5.75 10.48 -5.06
CA ILE A 150 4.88 11.16 -4.09
C ILE A 150 5.64 11.51 -2.80
N ILE A 151 6.36 10.54 -2.22
CA ILE A 151 7.14 10.78 -0.99
C ILE A 151 8.25 11.81 -1.26
N ARG A 152 8.92 11.73 -2.42
CA ARG A 152 9.99 12.67 -2.79
C ARG A 152 9.47 14.10 -2.93
N LEU A 153 8.34 14.29 -3.62
CA LEU A 153 7.76 15.62 -3.84
C LEU A 153 7.27 16.24 -2.53
N ALA A 154 6.65 15.46 -1.65
CA ALA A 154 6.23 15.95 -0.33
C ALA A 154 7.40 16.55 0.46
N GLY A 155 8.56 15.88 0.48
CA GLY A 155 9.75 16.40 1.15
C GLY A 155 10.33 17.67 0.51
N ILE A 156 10.24 17.81 -0.82
CA ILE A 156 10.68 19.04 -1.51
C ILE A 156 9.79 20.23 -1.13
N VAL A 157 8.47 20.02 -1.10
CA VAL A 157 7.51 21.08 -0.74
C VAL A 157 7.78 21.57 0.68
N GLU A 158 8.00 20.66 1.64
CA GLU A 158 8.33 21.03 3.03
C GLU A 158 9.62 21.87 3.12
N ILE A 159 10.68 21.50 2.40
CA ILE A 159 11.94 22.25 2.37
C ILE A 159 11.76 23.64 1.75
N VAL A 160 11.04 23.73 0.63
CA VAL A 160 10.81 25.01 -0.07
C VAL A 160 10.00 25.96 0.83
N PHE A 161 8.93 25.48 1.47
CA PHE A 161 8.15 26.27 2.41
C PHE A 161 8.97 26.73 3.62
N PHE A 162 9.81 25.86 4.17
CA PHE A 162 10.68 26.19 5.30
C PHE A 162 11.69 27.29 4.93
N ASN A 163 12.33 27.20 3.76
CA ASN A 163 13.28 28.22 3.30
C ASN A 163 12.60 29.56 2.99
N LEU A 164 11.39 29.55 2.42
CA LEU A 164 10.59 30.76 2.20
C LEU A 164 10.22 31.45 3.53
N LEU A 165 9.84 30.70 4.56
CA LEU A 165 9.52 31.24 5.88
C LEU A 165 10.73 31.89 6.57
N ILE A 166 11.93 31.32 6.41
CA ILE A 166 13.16 31.88 6.99
C ILE A 166 13.56 33.19 6.30
N HIS A 167 13.34 33.34 4.99
CA HIS A 167 13.71 34.55 4.25
C HIS A 167 12.68 35.69 4.35
N THR A 168 11.56 35.47 5.04
CA THR A 168 10.55 36.50 5.34
C THR A 168 10.64 37.06 6.77
N ARG A 169 11.73 36.78 7.50
CA ARG A 169 12.03 37.37 8.82
C ARG A 169 13.27 38.24 8.79
#